data_AF-A0A949D929-F1
#
_entry.id   AF-A0A949D929-F1
#
_cell.length_a   1.000
_cell.length_b   1.000
_cell.length_c   1.000
_cell.angle_alpha   90.00
_cell.angle_beta   90.00
_cell.angle_gamma   90.00
#
_symmetry.space_group_name_H-M   'P 1'
#
loop_
_entity.id
_entity.type
_entity.pdbx_description
1 polymer ?
#
loop_
_entity_poly.entity_id
_entity_poly.type
_entity_poly.pdbx_seq_one_letter_code
_entity_poly.pdbx_strand_id
1 'polypeptide(L)'
;MRLPVVAAALLLLVSACSGKTGAPTVPEAAIAEAARGVVTYPLSLDPDCRDGRARSYDQCSDQFAIYSAALDKARAGNKTLLVIIGAEWCGWCHTFDAHLKGATGRFDHITAKKRGDVSAGALALVRYVADNYVVVHIEDDFAPGADEVIRSAGAEAYFQEYYPTIFAVGPDGKFAAKLDHKHVKIQINGIGAYAGYDRARLIEELKRLRKAAT
;
A
#
# COMPACT_ATOMS: atom_id res chain seq x y z
N MET A 1 22.02 -42.18 -64.01
CA MET A 1 21.33 -40.88 -64.18
C MET A 1 21.67 -40.00 -62.99
N ARG A 2 22.35 -38.87 -63.24
CA ARG A 2 22.74 -37.87 -62.23
C ARG A 2 21.62 -36.84 -62.12
N LEU A 3 21.05 -36.62 -60.94
CA LEU A 3 20.16 -35.48 -60.65
C LEU A 3 20.95 -34.40 -59.88
N PRO A 4 20.72 -33.11 -60.17
CA PRO A 4 21.53 -32.02 -59.63
C PRO A 4 21.06 -31.57 -58.25
N VAL A 5 22.05 -31.05 -57.53
CA VAL A 5 22.00 -30.33 -56.26
C VAL A 5 21.28 -28.99 -56.45
N VAL A 6 20.32 -28.66 -55.59
CA VAL A 6 19.89 -27.27 -55.36
C VAL A 6 19.96 -27.02 -53.85
N ALA A 7 21.05 -26.40 -53.42
CA ALA A 7 21.22 -25.91 -52.06
C ALA A 7 20.47 -24.58 -51.93
N ALA A 8 19.36 -24.58 -51.20
CA ALA A 8 18.68 -23.36 -50.79
C ALA A 8 19.41 -22.77 -49.57
N ALA A 9 20.21 -21.74 -49.78
CA ALA A 9 20.81 -20.95 -48.71
C ALA A 9 19.72 -20.08 -48.06
N LEU A 10 19.23 -20.54 -46.91
CA LEU A 10 18.30 -19.78 -46.08
C LEU A 10 19.11 -18.75 -45.27
N LEU A 11 19.13 -17.49 -45.74
CA LEU A 11 19.69 -16.38 -44.98
C LEU A 11 18.82 -16.11 -43.74
N LEU A 12 19.28 -16.56 -42.58
CA LEU A 12 18.76 -16.15 -41.29
C LEU A 12 19.28 -14.74 -40.98
N LEU A 13 18.41 -13.74 -41.18
CA LEU A 13 18.63 -12.38 -40.67
C LEU A 13 18.50 -12.40 -39.15
N VAL A 14 19.63 -12.54 -38.46
CA VAL A 14 19.73 -12.34 -37.01
C VAL A 14 19.63 -10.84 -36.74
N SER A 15 18.41 -10.35 -36.49
CA SER A 15 18.19 -8.98 -36.06
C SER A 15 18.65 -8.84 -34.61
N ALA A 16 19.91 -8.47 -34.41
CA ALA A 16 20.46 -8.12 -33.10
C ALA A 16 19.89 -6.77 -32.65
N CYS A 17 18.79 -6.81 -31.89
CA CYS A 17 18.32 -5.63 -31.16
C CYS A 17 19.29 -5.34 -30.01
N SER A 18 20.29 -4.50 -30.29
CA SER A 18 21.09 -3.80 -29.29
C SER A 18 20.23 -2.77 -28.56
N GLY A 19 19.36 -3.24 -27.67
CA GLY A 19 18.57 -2.43 -26.75
C GLY A 19 19.26 -2.37 -25.40
N LYS A 20 19.65 -1.17 -24.96
CA LYS A 20 20.12 -0.90 -23.60
C LYS A 20 19.19 -1.58 -22.59
N THR A 21 19.73 -2.46 -21.77
CA THR A 21 19.02 -3.22 -20.73
C THR A 21 18.56 -2.28 -19.61
N GLY A 22 17.50 -1.51 -19.87
CA GLY A 22 16.62 -1.02 -18.81
C GLY A 22 15.68 -2.16 -18.43
N ALA A 23 15.45 -2.37 -17.14
CA ALA A 23 14.43 -3.31 -16.70
C ALA A 23 13.08 -2.95 -17.38
N PRO A 24 12.33 -3.94 -17.88
CA PRO A 24 11.08 -3.67 -18.57
C PRO A 24 10.06 -3.03 -17.63
N THR A 25 9.42 -1.96 -18.10
CA THR A 25 8.32 -1.30 -17.41
C THR A 25 7.14 -2.24 -17.23
N VAL A 26 6.61 -2.30 -16.02
CA VAL A 26 5.41 -3.07 -15.72
C VAL A 26 4.18 -2.32 -16.23
N PRO A 27 3.27 -2.98 -16.97
CA PRO A 27 2.02 -2.37 -17.41
C PRO A 27 1.14 -1.90 -16.24
N GLU A 28 0.58 -0.70 -16.34
CA GLU A 28 -0.33 -0.13 -15.33
C GLU A 28 -1.55 -1.05 -15.07
N ALA A 29 -2.05 -1.73 -16.10
CA ALA A 29 -3.14 -2.70 -15.98
C ALA A 29 -2.81 -3.87 -15.03
N ALA A 30 -1.55 -4.32 -14.98
CA ALA A 30 -1.13 -5.38 -14.06
C ALA A 30 -1.14 -4.91 -12.60
N ILE A 31 -0.79 -3.65 -12.37
CA ILE A 31 -0.85 -3.02 -11.04
C ILE A 31 -2.30 -2.83 -10.62
N ALA A 32 -3.16 -2.33 -11.53
CA ALA A 32 -4.58 -2.15 -11.27
C ALA A 32 -5.30 -3.48 -10.97
N GLU A 33 -4.94 -4.57 -11.67
CA GLU A 33 -5.44 -5.91 -11.34
C GLU A 33 -5.04 -6.33 -9.92
N ALA A 34 -3.76 -6.21 -9.57
CA ALA A 34 -3.32 -6.56 -8.23
C ALA A 34 -3.97 -5.68 -7.14
N ALA A 35 -4.22 -4.39 -7.44
CA ALA A 35 -4.89 -3.46 -6.54
C ALA A 35 -6.33 -3.87 -6.22
N ARG A 36 -7.05 -4.54 -7.14
CA ARG A 36 -8.38 -5.09 -6.85
C ARG A 36 -8.39 -6.15 -5.75
N GLY A 37 -7.24 -6.79 -5.49
CA GLY A 37 -7.08 -7.77 -4.41
C GLY A 37 -6.85 -7.15 -3.03
N VAL A 38 -6.58 -5.84 -2.95
CA VAL A 38 -6.41 -5.14 -1.68
C VAL A 38 -7.78 -4.90 -1.06
N VAL A 39 -8.02 -5.50 0.11
CA VAL A 39 -9.25 -5.30 0.86
C VAL A 39 -9.02 -4.18 1.88
N THR A 40 -9.83 -3.13 1.78
CA THR A 40 -9.74 -1.94 2.64
C THR A 40 -11.09 -1.69 3.32
N TYR A 41 -11.04 -1.28 4.59
CA TYR A 41 -12.17 -0.78 5.38
C TYR A 41 -11.96 0.70 5.69
N PRO A 42 -13.04 1.51 5.74
CA PRO A 42 -14.45 1.16 5.53
C PRO A 42 -14.72 0.68 4.07
N LEU A 43 -15.72 -0.19 3.89
CA LEU A 43 -16.06 -0.74 2.55
C LEU A 43 -16.79 0.28 1.66
N SER A 44 -17.46 1.24 2.30
CA SER A 44 -18.18 2.34 1.65
C SER A 44 -18.11 3.56 2.55
N LEU A 45 -18.16 4.73 1.94
CA LEU A 45 -18.25 6.01 2.65
C LEU A 45 -19.64 6.59 2.43
N ASP A 46 -20.21 7.20 3.46
CA ASP A 46 -21.47 7.93 3.35
C ASP A 46 -21.25 9.24 2.58
N PRO A 47 -21.85 9.43 1.39
CA PRO A 47 -21.69 10.66 0.61
C PRO A 47 -22.35 11.88 1.27
N ASP A 48 -23.26 11.67 2.22
CA ASP A 48 -23.93 12.75 2.97
C ASP A 48 -23.21 13.07 4.28
N CYS A 49 -22.18 12.28 4.64
CA CYS A 49 -21.35 12.57 5.80
C CYS A 49 -20.52 13.85 5.56
N ARG A 50 -20.74 14.84 6.43
CA ARG A 50 -20.06 16.14 6.44
C ARG A 50 -20.18 16.85 5.09
N ASP A 51 -19.09 17.00 4.34
CA ASP A 51 -19.05 17.69 3.06
C ASP A 51 -19.07 16.73 1.86
N GLY A 52 -19.21 15.43 2.11
CA GLY A 52 -19.26 14.39 1.08
C GLY A 52 -17.95 14.20 0.32
N ARG A 53 -16.82 14.71 0.84
CA ARG A 53 -15.50 14.63 0.16
C ARG A 53 -14.55 13.59 0.74
N ALA A 54 -15.01 12.79 1.70
CA ALA A 54 -14.23 11.69 2.25
C ALA A 54 -13.79 10.71 1.15
N ARG A 55 -12.53 10.25 1.20
CA ARG A 55 -11.95 9.35 0.19
C ARG A 55 -11.51 8.02 0.75
N SER A 56 -11.01 8.00 1.98
CA SER A 56 -10.51 6.78 2.61
C SER A 56 -10.93 6.64 4.08
N TYR A 57 -11.31 7.73 4.74
CA TYR A 57 -11.68 7.72 6.15
C TYR A 57 -13.17 8.05 6.32
N ASP A 58 -13.92 7.16 6.97
CA ASP A 58 -15.32 7.44 7.31
C ASP A 58 -15.38 8.38 8.52
N GLN A 59 -15.91 9.58 8.31
CA GLN A 59 -15.90 10.65 9.30
C GLN A 59 -17.15 10.71 10.18
N CYS A 60 -18.06 9.73 10.07
CA CYS A 60 -19.36 9.75 10.76
C CYS A 60 -19.73 8.43 11.44
N SER A 61 -19.27 7.29 10.91
CA SER A 61 -19.60 5.97 11.44
C SER A 61 -18.79 5.62 12.70
N ASP A 62 -19.30 4.67 13.48
CA ASP A 62 -18.55 4.07 14.59
C ASP A 62 -17.31 3.33 14.07
N GLN A 63 -16.14 3.84 14.44
CA GLN A 63 -14.88 3.30 13.98
C GLN A 63 -14.56 1.93 14.60
N PHE A 64 -15.09 1.62 15.80
CA PHE A 64 -14.89 0.31 16.40
C PHE A 64 -15.65 -0.80 15.65
N ALA A 65 -16.85 -0.50 15.17
CA ALA A 65 -17.59 -1.39 14.28
C ALA A 65 -16.84 -1.64 12.95
N ILE A 66 -16.27 -0.59 12.35
CA ILE A 66 -15.45 -0.70 11.12
C ILE A 66 -14.21 -1.59 11.38
N TYR A 67 -13.49 -1.33 12.48
CA TYR A 67 -12.34 -2.14 12.90
C TYR A 67 -12.71 -3.61 13.11
N SER A 68 -13.81 -3.88 13.81
CA SER A 68 -14.25 -5.25 14.12
C SER A 68 -14.57 -6.03 12.84
N ALA A 69 -15.28 -5.40 11.89
CA ALA A 69 -15.57 -6.00 10.60
C ALA A 69 -14.29 -6.28 9.78
N ALA A 70 -13.31 -5.38 9.83
CA ALA A 70 -12.03 -5.56 9.18
C ALA A 70 -11.21 -6.70 9.81
N LEU A 71 -11.23 -6.82 11.15
CA LEU A 71 -10.57 -7.88 11.89
C LEU A 71 -11.16 -9.25 11.56
N ASP A 72 -12.49 -9.37 11.50
CA ASP A 72 -13.15 -10.61 11.11
C ASP A 72 -12.83 -10.99 9.66
N LYS A 73 -12.75 -10.01 8.76
CA LYS A 73 -12.28 -10.23 7.40
C LYS A 73 -10.83 -10.70 7.35
N ALA A 74 -9.96 -10.14 8.18
CA ALA A 74 -8.56 -10.54 8.29
C ALA A 74 -8.44 -11.98 8.77
N ARG A 75 -9.16 -12.35 9.84
CA ARG A 75 -9.24 -13.72 10.37
C ARG A 75 -9.72 -14.72 9.32
N ALA A 76 -10.83 -14.42 8.65
CA ALA A 76 -11.39 -15.29 7.61
C ALA A 76 -10.44 -15.50 6.42
N GLY A 77 -9.56 -14.53 6.15
CA GLY A 77 -8.58 -14.60 5.06
C GLY A 77 -7.20 -15.11 5.47
N ASN A 78 -6.96 -15.46 6.74
CA ASN A 78 -5.62 -15.70 7.29
C ASN A 78 -4.64 -14.56 6.95
N LYS A 79 -5.12 -13.32 7.14
CA LYS A 79 -4.39 -12.07 6.90
C LYS A 79 -4.15 -11.33 8.20
N THR A 80 -3.11 -10.53 8.21
CA THR A 80 -2.87 -9.56 9.28
C THR A 80 -3.79 -8.36 9.06
N LEU A 81 -4.34 -7.80 10.13
CA LEU A 81 -5.05 -6.52 10.05
C LEU A 81 -4.02 -5.38 10.15
N LEU A 82 -3.92 -4.56 9.10
CA LEU A 82 -3.11 -3.34 9.11
C LEU A 82 -4.01 -2.16 9.47
N VAL A 83 -3.83 -1.63 10.67
CA VAL A 83 -4.59 -0.50 11.19
C VAL A 83 -3.85 0.79 10.89
N ILE A 84 -4.56 1.76 10.32
CA ILE A 84 -4.07 3.11 10.01
C ILE A 84 -4.99 4.09 10.73
N ILE A 85 -4.53 4.59 11.89
CA ILE A 85 -5.20 5.70 12.57
C ILE A 85 -4.79 7.00 11.90
N GLY A 86 -5.76 7.81 11.51
CA GLY A 86 -5.56 9.06 10.81
C GLY A 86 -6.84 9.89 10.72
N ALA A 87 -6.85 10.80 9.76
CA ALA A 87 -8.00 11.65 9.48
C ALA A 87 -8.07 11.96 7.98
N GLU A 88 -9.25 12.32 7.46
CA GLU A 88 -9.41 12.58 6.02
C GLU A 88 -8.55 13.76 5.53
N TRP A 89 -8.29 14.76 6.38
CA TRP A 89 -7.45 15.91 6.03
C TRP A 89 -5.94 15.56 5.98
N CYS A 90 -5.53 14.40 6.48
CA CYS A 90 -4.13 14.00 6.58
C CYS A 90 -3.58 13.55 5.21
N GLY A 91 -2.87 14.44 4.51
CA GLY A 91 -2.23 14.13 3.22
C GLY A 91 -1.28 12.92 3.25
N TRP A 92 -0.59 12.68 4.37
CA TRP A 92 0.31 11.53 4.54
C TRP A 92 -0.41 10.20 4.66
N CYS A 93 -1.62 10.22 5.23
CA CYS A 93 -2.48 9.07 5.37
C CYS A 93 -2.93 8.58 3.99
N HIS A 94 -3.38 9.50 3.14
CA HIS A 94 -3.73 9.23 1.74
C HIS A 94 -2.52 8.82 0.89
N THR A 95 -1.35 9.40 1.16
CA THR A 95 -0.12 9.01 0.46
C THR A 95 0.25 7.56 0.77
N PHE A 96 0.14 7.13 2.02
CA PHE A 96 0.39 5.74 2.41
C PHE A 96 -0.61 4.79 1.75
N ASP A 97 -1.91 5.09 1.85
CA ASP A 97 -2.97 4.29 1.21
C ASP A 97 -2.74 4.14 -0.31
N ALA A 98 -2.42 5.23 -0.99
CA ALA A 98 -2.12 5.19 -2.42
C ALA A 98 -0.91 4.28 -2.76
N HIS A 99 0.12 4.22 -1.91
CA HIS A 99 1.23 3.28 -2.11
C HIS A 99 0.77 1.83 -1.96
N LEU A 100 -0.05 1.52 -0.95
CA LEU A 100 -0.60 0.18 -0.75
C LEU A 100 -1.44 -0.27 -1.95
N LYS A 101 -2.12 0.67 -2.61
CA LYS A 101 -2.92 0.47 -3.83
C LYS A 101 -2.12 0.58 -5.13
N GLY A 102 -0.78 0.62 -5.05
CA GLY A 102 0.11 0.52 -6.21
C GLY A 102 0.26 1.81 -7.02
N ALA A 103 -0.16 2.97 -6.52
CA ALA A 103 0.01 4.23 -7.25
C ALA A 103 1.48 4.46 -7.60
N THR A 104 1.77 4.75 -8.88
CA THR A 104 3.12 4.98 -9.42
C THR A 104 3.45 6.46 -9.60
N GLY A 105 2.49 7.34 -9.31
CA GLY A 105 2.60 8.79 -9.47
C GLY A 105 3.59 9.47 -8.51
N ARG A 106 3.80 10.77 -8.73
CA ARG A 106 4.59 11.63 -7.85
C ARG A 106 3.77 11.92 -6.59
N PHE A 107 4.29 11.58 -5.41
CA PHE A 107 3.73 11.99 -4.12
C PHE A 107 4.31 13.30 -3.58
N ASP A 108 5.11 13.96 -4.42
CA ASP A 108 5.87 15.15 -4.08
C ASP A 108 5.12 16.41 -4.54
N HIS A 109 4.79 17.27 -3.57
CA HIS A 109 4.23 18.61 -3.75
C HIS A 109 5.32 19.66 -4.05
N ILE A 110 6.61 19.29 -4.02
CA ILE A 110 7.74 20.21 -4.14
C ILE A 110 8.85 19.59 -5.00
N THR A 111 8.67 19.68 -6.33
CA THR A 111 9.71 19.47 -7.35
C THR A 111 10.18 18.04 -7.64
N ALA A 112 9.28 17.15 -8.05
CA ALA A 112 9.75 15.86 -8.53
C ALA A 112 10.58 15.99 -9.81
N LYS A 113 11.86 15.75 -9.64
CA LYS A 113 12.61 14.97 -10.59
C LYS A 113 11.87 13.63 -10.75
N LYS A 114 11.58 13.22 -11.99
CA LYS A 114 11.14 11.85 -12.27
C LYS A 114 12.13 10.91 -11.59
N ARG A 115 11.72 10.27 -10.48
CA ARG A 115 12.34 9.01 -10.08
C ARG A 115 12.12 8.07 -11.26
N GLY A 116 13.12 7.25 -11.59
CA GLY A 116 13.02 6.29 -12.69
C GLY A 116 11.77 5.42 -12.56
N ASP A 117 11.56 4.52 -13.52
CA ASP A 117 10.40 3.65 -13.49
C ASP A 117 10.27 2.88 -12.14
N VAL A 118 9.15 3.13 -11.45
CA VAL A 118 8.83 2.52 -10.14
C VAL A 118 7.78 1.40 -10.24
N SER A 119 7.33 1.07 -11.45
CA SER A 119 6.22 0.17 -11.71
C SER A 119 6.43 -1.25 -11.14
N ALA A 120 7.66 -1.79 -11.23
CA ALA A 120 8.00 -3.08 -10.64
C ALA A 120 7.87 -3.09 -9.12
N GLY A 121 8.36 -2.05 -8.44
CA GLY A 121 8.23 -1.92 -6.99
C GLY A 121 6.78 -1.70 -6.56
N ALA A 122 6.01 -0.97 -7.36
CA ALA A 122 4.58 -0.75 -7.10
C ALA A 122 3.80 -2.06 -7.20
N LEU A 123 4.04 -2.86 -8.26
CA LEU A 123 3.42 -4.18 -8.42
C LEU A 123 3.78 -5.12 -7.27
N ALA A 124 5.06 -5.15 -6.87
CA ALA A 124 5.52 -6.00 -5.77
C ALA A 124 4.83 -5.63 -4.45
N LEU A 125 4.73 -4.34 -4.15
CA LEU A 125 4.08 -3.86 -2.93
C LEU A 125 2.59 -4.20 -2.91
N VAL A 126 1.84 -3.85 -3.96
CA VAL A 126 0.39 -4.07 -3.99
C VAL A 126 0.03 -5.55 -3.94
N ARG A 127 0.81 -6.44 -4.60
CA ARG A 127 0.63 -7.89 -4.47
C ARG A 127 0.89 -8.36 -3.05
N TYR A 128 1.98 -7.90 -2.44
CA TYR A 128 2.28 -8.27 -1.06
C TYR A 128 1.16 -7.83 -0.11
N VAL A 129 0.64 -6.61 -0.25
CA VAL A 129 -0.49 -6.12 0.54
C VAL A 129 -1.74 -6.99 0.29
N ALA A 130 -2.11 -7.19 -0.97
CA ALA A 130 -3.28 -7.98 -1.36
C ALA A 130 -3.23 -9.41 -0.79
N ASP A 131 -2.07 -10.07 -0.80
CA ASP A 131 -1.94 -11.44 -0.33
C ASP A 131 -1.95 -11.53 1.22
N ASN A 132 -1.48 -10.49 1.90
CA ASN A 132 -1.10 -10.60 3.31
C ASN A 132 -1.92 -9.76 4.30
N TYR A 133 -2.66 -8.77 3.81
CA TYR A 133 -3.32 -7.80 4.67
C TYR A 133 -4.80 -7.59 4.35
N VAL A 134 -5.55 -7.29 5.40
CA VAL A 134 -6.72 -6.42 5.32
C VAL A 134 -6.30 -5.08 5.88
N VAL A 135 -6.62 -4.00 5.20
CA VAL A 135 -6.29 -2.63 5.61
C VAL A 135 -7.51 -2.00 6.23
N VAL A 136 -7.37 -1.30 7.35
CA VAL A 136 -8.45 -0.49 7.92
C VAL A 136 -7.97 0.92 8.21
N HIS A 137 -8.73 1.89 7.71
CA HIS A 137 -8.60 3.30 8.02
C HIS A 137 -9.53 3.63 9.19
N ILE A 138 -8.97 4.22 10.23
CA ILE A 138 -9.70 4.65 11.42
C ILE A 138 -9.58 6.17 11.51
N GLU A 139 -10.72 6.84 11.48
CA GLU A 139 -10.82 8.29 11.61
C GLU A 139 -10.86 8.70 13.09
N ASP A 140 -9.90 9.53 13.50
CA ASP A 140 -9.63 9.85 14.90
C ASP A 140 -9.93 11.32 15.29
N ASP A 141 -10.45 12.11 14.34
CA ASP A 141 -10.75 13.53 14.54
C ASP A 141 -12.25 13.83 14.62
N PHE A 142 -13.07 13.18 13.79
CA PHE A 142 -14.48 13.53 13.62
C PHE A 142 -15.46 12.40 13.93
N ALA A 143 -15.00 11.15 13.88
CA ALA A 143 -15.83 9.99 14.10
C ALA A 143 -15.67 9.42 15.53
N PRO A 144 -16.71 8.80 16.10
CA PRO A 144 -16.58 8.12 17.38
C PRO A 144 -15.86 6.76 17.24
N GLY A 145 -15.21 6.30 18.32
CA GLY A 145 -14.77 4.90 18.44
C GLY A 145 -13.28 4.62 18.16
N ALA A 146 -12.51 5.60 17.67
CA ALA A 146 -11.06 5.41 17.45
C ALA A 146 -10.30 5.05 18.74
N ASP A 147 -10.61 5.76 19.83
CA ASP A 147 -10.13 5.46 21.19
C ASP A 147 -10.41 4.01 21.62
N GLU A 148 -11.57 3.46 21.26
CA GLU A 148 -11.93 2.08 21.58
C GLU A 148 -11.14 1.09 20.73
N VAL A 149 -10.86 1.41 19.47
CA VAL A 149 -9.95 0.62 18.62
C VAL A 149 -8.55 0.55 19.25
N ILE A 150 -8.01 1.69 19.69
CA ILE A 150 -6.67 1.74 20.29
C ILE A 150 -6.62 0.89 21.56
N ARG A 151 -7.61 1.03 22.46
CA ARG A 151 -7.68 0.25 23.71
C ARG A 151 -7.92 -1.23 23.50
N SER A 152 -8.88 -1.59 22.65
CA SER A 152 -9.23 -2.99 22.38
C SER A 152 -8.06 -3.77 21.77
N ALA A 153 -7.28 -3.10 20.89
CA ALA A 153 -6.05 -3.64 20.33
C ALA A 153 -4.89 -3.72 21.33
N GLY A 154 -4.94 -3.01 22.47
CA GLY A 154 -3.80 -2.89 23.38
C GLY A 154 -2.66 -2.04 22.80
N ALA A 155 -3.00 -1.03 21.99
CA ALA A 155 -2.06 -0.19 21.25
C ALA A 155 -1.75 1.15 21.95
N GLU A 156 -2.28 1.40 23.16
CA GLU A 156 -2.21 2.70 23.85
C GLU A 156 -0.77 3.19 24.04
N ALA A 157 0.15 2.31 24.44
CA ALA A 157 1.55 2.65 24.66
C ALA A 157 2.32 2.99 23.36
N TYR A 158 1.72 2.70 22.20
CA TYR A 158 2.33 2.86 20.89
C TYR A 158 1.64 3.90 20.03
N PHE A 159 0.41 4.26 20.37
CA PHE A 159 -0.32 5.34 19.74
C PHE A 159 0.46 6.64 19.89
N GLN A 160 0.54 7.40 18.80
CA GLN A 160 1.26 8.66 18.75
C GLN A 160 0.26 9.72 18.30
N GLU A 161 0.27 10.90 18.93
CA GLU A 161 -0.59 12.04 18.58
C GLU A 161 -0.20 12.69 17.23
N TYR A 162 0.35 11.91 16.29
CA TYR A 162 0.58 12.34 14.92
C TYR A 162 0.10 11.29 13.93
N TYR A 163 -0.39 11.77 12.79
CA TYR A 163 -0.93 10.90 11.74
C TYR A 163 0.04 10.68 10.57
N PRO A 164 -0.05 9.52 9.90
CA PRO A 164 -0.78 8.34 10.35
C PRO A 164 -0.01 7.60 11.46
N THR A 165 -0.73 7.04 12.44
CA THR A 165 -0.21 5.98 13.31
C THR A 165 -0.57 4.64 12.69
N ILE A 166 0.43 3.81 12.40
CA ILE A 166 0.25 2.56 11.64
C ILE A 166 0.78 1.37 12.44
N PHE A 167 -0.05 0.35 12.61
CA PHE A 167 0.33 -0.88 13.30
C PHE A 167 -0.38 -2.12 12.76
N ALA A 168 0.22 -3.27 13.02
CA ALA A 168 -0.34 -4.57 12.71
C ALA A 168 -1.03 -5.17 13.94
N VAL A 169 -2.14 -5.85 13.67
CA VAL A 169 -2.94 -6.60 14.64
C VAL A 169 -3.03 -8.06 14.20
N GLY A 170 -2.79 -8.96 15.15
CA GLY A 170 -2.89 -10.41 14.96
C GLY A 170 -4.33 -10.94 14.95
N PRO A 171 -4.53 -12.25 14.69
CA PRO A 171 -5.86 -12.85 14.68
C PRO A 171 -6.55 -12.83 16.05
N ASP A 172 -5.81 -12.68 17.14
CA ASP A 172 -6.34 -12.48 18.50
C ASP A 172 -6.92 -11.07 18.72
N GLY A 173 -6.78 -10.17 17.73
CA GLY A 173 -7.20 -8.78 17.84
C GLY A 173 -6.25 -7.90 18.64
N LYS A 174 -5.01 -8.35 18.91
CA LYS A 174 -4.02 -7.60 19.68
C LYS A 174 -2.93 -7.00 18.82
N PHE A 175 -2.43 -5.85 19.28
CA PHE A 175 -1.27 -5.16 18.75
C PHE A 175 -0.09 -6.12 18.68
N ALA A 176 0.52 -6.20 17.50
CA ALA A 176 1.70 -7.01 17.26
C ALA A 176 2.95 -6.15 17.11
N ALA A 177 2.89 -5.14 16.24
CA ALA A 177 4.00 -4.24 15.97
C ALA A 177 3.53 -2.96 15.28
N LYS A 178 4.25 -1.85 15.52
CA LYS A 178 4.06 -0.59 14.81
C LYS A 178 5.02 -0.44 13.63
N LEU A 179 4.60 0.32 12.62
CA LEU A 179 5.43 0.69 11.47
C LEU A 179 6.55 1.65 11.90
N ASP A 180 7.79 1.37 11.51
CA ASP A 180 8.89 2.30 11.62
C ASP A 180 8.86 3.31 10.46
N HIS A 181 8.13 4.41 10.69
CA HIS A 181 8.07 5.51 9.75
C HIS A 181 9.46 6.06 9.38
N LYS A 182 10.44 6.12 10.29
CA LYS A 182 11.76 6.69 9.96
C LYS A 182 12.49 5.82 8.95
N HIS A 183 12.30 4.50 9.02
CA HIS A 183 12.93 3.55 8.12
C HIS A 183 12.36 3.63 6.68
N VAL A 184 11.04 3.72 6.54
CA VAL A 184 10.35 3.59 5.25
C VAL A 184 10.13 4.91 4.51
N LYS A 185 10.17 6.05 5.22
CA LYS A 185 9.92 7.36 4.65
C LYS A 185 11.09 7.83 3.78
N ILE A 186 10.80 8.41 2.62
CA ILE A 186 11.81 9.10 1.83
C ILE A 186 11.79 10.59 2.20
N GLN A 187 12.86 11.02 2.85
CA GLN A 187 13.11 12.44 3.13
C GLN A 187 13.81 13.08 1.92
N ILE A 188 13.34 14.24 1.49
CA ILE A 188 14.11 15.12 0.58
C ILE A 188 14.82 16.15 1.46
N ASN A 189 16.08 16.47 1.15
CA ASN A 189 16.82 17.53 1.84
C ASN A 189 16.12 18.88 1.63
N GLY A 190 15.79 19.57 2.73
CA GLY A 190 14.99 20.80 2.74
C GLY A 190 13.71 20.63 3.56
N ILE A 191 13.29 21.70 4.22
CA ILE A 191 12.26 21.72 5.29
C ILE A 191 11.00 20.95 4.86
N GLY A 192 10.69 19.85 5.56
CA GLY A 192 9.36 19.23 5.60
C GLY A 192 8.86 18.51 4.34
N ALA A 193 9.62 18.47 3.24
CA ALA A 193 9.19 17.84 2.00
C ALA A 193 9.30 16.31 2.08
N TYR A 194 8.17 15.64 2.30
CA TYR A 194 8.08 14.18 2.28
C TYR A 194 7.62 13.68 0.90
N ALA A 195 8.38 12.73 0.36
CA ALA A 195 8.28 12.32 -1.04
C ALA A 195 7.66 10.92 -1.24
N GLY A 196 6.90 10.45 -0.25
CA GLY A 196 6.37 9.09 -0.22
C GLY A 196 7.28 8.08 0.46
N TYR A 197 7.05 6.81 0.16
CA TYR A 197 7.70 5.67 0.81
C TYR A 197 8.70 5.01 -0.14
N ASP A 198 9.82 4.52 0.41
CA ASP A 198 10.69 3.59 -0.28
C ASP A 198 9.99 2.25 -0.31
N ARG A 199 9.58 1.79 -1.51
CA ARG A 199 8.77 0.58 -1.64
C ARG A 199 9.52 -0.68 -1.22
N ALA A 200 10.84 -0.75 -1.42
CA ALA A 200 11.60 -1.91 -0.99
C ALA A 200 11.64 -1.97 0.54
N ARG A 201 11.94 -0.85 1.20
CA ARG A 201 11.91 -0.76 2.67
C ARG A 201 10.51 -0.98 3.23
N LEU A 202 9.48 -0.45 2.57
CA LEU A 202 8.11 -0.64 2.99
C LEU A 202 7.67 -2.11 2.89
N ILE A 203 8.05 -2.83 1.83
CA ILE A 203 7.80 -4.27 1.72
C ILE A 203 8.49 -5.04 2.84
N GLU A 204 9.76 -4.75 3.12
CA GLU A 204 10.50 -5.42 4.21
C GLU A 204 9.88 -5.13 5.59
N GLU A 205 9.44 -3.90 5.79
CA GLU A 205 8.78 -3.49 7.02
C GLU A 205 7.41 -4.17 7.17
N LEU A 206 6.62 -4.25 6.10
CA LEU A 206 5.36 -5.01 6.13
C LEU A 206 5.65 -6.50 6.42
N LYS A 207 6.65 -7.12 5.80
CA LYS A 207 7.03 -8.51 6.16
C LYS A 207 7.34 -8.67 7.65
N ARG A 208 8.04 -7.71 8.25
CA ARG A 208 8.31 -7.69 9.69
C ARG A 208 7.02 -7.58 10.51
N LEU A 209 6.12 -6.68 10.13
CA LEU A 209 4.83 -6.50 10.79
C LEU A 209 3.97 -7.77 10.73
N ARG A 210 3.86 -8.40 9.56
CA ARG A 210 3.11 -9.66 9.41
C ARG A 210 3.70 -10.77 10.27
N LYS A 211 5.03 -10.95 10.25
CA LYS A 211 5.70 -11.96 11.08
C LYS A 211 5.45 -11.77 12.58
N ALA A 212 5.30 -10.53 13.04
CA ALA A 212 4.98 -10.26 14.44
C ALA A 212 3.51 -10.58 14.79
N ALA A 213 2.62 -10.58 13.80
CA ALA A 213 1.17 -10.73 13.94
C ALA A 213 0.66 -12.17 13.67
N THR A 214 1.58 -13.12 13.48
CA THR A 214 1.30 -14.55 13.24
C THR A 214 1.55 -15.39 14.47
#